data_AF-G8YEQ2-F1
#
_entry.id   AF-G8YEQ2-F1
#
_cell.length_a   1.000
_cell.length_b   1.000
_cell.length_c   1.000
_cell.angle_alpha   90.00
_cell.angle_beta   90.00
_cell.angle_gamma   90.00
#
_symmetry.space_group_name_H-M   'P 1'
#
loop_
_entity.id
_entity.type
_entity.pdbx_description
1 polymer ?
#
loop_
_entity_poly.entity_id
_entity_poly.type
_entity_poly.pdbx_seq_one_letter_code
_entity_poly.pdbx_strand_id
1 'polypeptide(L)'
;MVWVNLGNRWSVSMSEHAPSVDDVWEENDSRELESSTADIRRIHKKQGYLDGLMRAKESSLQAGFDDSFPKGADLGIAAGYILAQLISHKDDNLLQQAKQELNISKVLSKKYFTSTLEIEGDEHPVIREWKDKVTGLK
;
A
#
# COMPACT_ATOMS: atom_id res chain seq x y z
N MET A 1 -38.30 -34.84 -64.93
CA MET A 1 -37.77 -35.97 -65.74
C MET A 1 -36.40 -35.53 -66.23
N VAL A 2 -35.26 -36.14 -65.95
CA VAL A 2 -34.88 -37.39 -65.29
C VAL A 2 -33.49 -37.14 -64.67
N TRP A 3 -33.25 -37.72 -63.50
CA TRP A 3 -31.98 -37.76 -62.78
C TRP A 3 -30.94 -38.58 -63.53
N VAL A 4 -29.66 -38.17 -63.49
CA VAL A 4 -28.55 -39.12 -63.50
C VAL A 4 -27.45 -38.58 -62.58
N ASN A 5 -27.33 -39.16 -61.39
CA ASN A 5 -26.06 -39.17 -60.66
C ASN A 5 -25.70 -40.65 -60.46
N LEU A 6 -24.53 -41.03 -60.98
CA LEU A 6 -24.04 -42.40 -60.98
C LEU A 6 -23.80 -42.85 -59.54
N GLY A 7 -24.23 -44.09 -59.28
CA GLY A 7 -24.16 -44.70 -57.98
C GLY A 7 -22.74 -44.89 -57.47
N ASN A 8 -22.64 -44.92 -56.14
CA ASN A 8 -21.83 -45.92 -55.48
C ASN A 8 -22.62 -46.51 -54.32
N ARG A 9 -22.88 -47.80 -54.50
CA ARG A 9 -23.57 -48.75 -53.66
C ARG A 9 -22.63 -49.20 -52.55
N TRP A 10 -23.03 -49.00 -51.30
CA TRP A 10 -22.51 -49.75 -50.16
C TRP A 10 -23.68 -50.18 -49.28
N SER A 11 -24.09 -51.44 -49.43
CA SER A 11 -24.77 -52.16 -48.38
C SER A 11 -23.78 -52.34 -47.24
N VAL A 12 -24.12 -51.85 -46.04
CA VAL A 12 -23.50 -52.30 -44.81
C VAL A 12 -24.61 -52.76 -43.90
N SER A 13 -24.56 -54.06 -43.62
CA SER A 13 -25.48 -54.83 -42.81
C SER A 13 -25.68 -54.19 -41.44
N MET A 14 -26.94 -54.12 -41.03
CA MET A 14 -27.33 -53.81 -39.66
C MET A 14 -26.88 -54.98 -38.78
N SER A 15 -25.74 -54.87 -38.12
CA SER A 15 -25.39 -55.74 -36.99
C SER A 15 -25.82 -55.04 -35.71
N GLU A 16 -26.85 -55.58 -35.07
CA GLU A 16 -27.18 -55.31 -33.68
C GLU A 16 -25.93 -55.56 -32.82
N HIS A 17 -25.40 -54.50 -32.21
CA HIS A 17 -24.53 -54.60 -31.04
C HIS A 17 -25.11 -53.71 -29.95
N ALA A 18 -25.49 -54.37 -28.86
CA ALA A 18 -26.07 -53.83 -27.65
C ALA A 18 -25.16 -52.73 -27.03
N PRO A 19 -25.71 -51.82 -26.21
CA PRO A 19 -24.99 -50.63 -25.77
C PRO A 19 -23.84 -51.02 -24.84
N SER A 20 -22.62 -50.62 -25.19
CA SER A 20 -21.51 -50.58 -24.25
C SER A 20 -21.82 -49.49 -23.21
N VAL A 21 -22.04 -49.90 -21.97
CA VAL A 21 -22.39 -49.03 -20.84
C VAL A 21 -21.17 -48.35 -20.21
N ASP A 22 -20.01 -48.40 -20.88
CA ASP A 22 -18.71 -48.09 -20.28
C ASP A 22 -18.00 -46.85 -20.86
N ASP A 23 -18.72 -46.02 -21.62
CA ASP A 23 -18.13 -44.83 -22.28
C ASP A 23 -18.98 -43.57 -22.07
N VAL A 24 -19.52 -43.40 -20.85
CA VAL A 24 -20.36 -42.25 -20.47
C VAL A 24 -19.67 -41.35 -19.44
N TRP A 25 -18.49 -41.70 -18.93
CA TRP A 25 -17.86 -41.02 -17.79
C TRP A 25 -16.38 -40.62 -17.96
N GLU A 26 -15.89 -40.21 -19.15
CA GLU A 26 -14.50 -39.73 -19.28
C GLU A 26 -14.28 -38.39 -20.01
N GLU A 27 -15.31 -37.63 -20.40
CA GLU A 27 -15.10 -36.33 -21.08
C GLU A 27 -15.67 -35.08 -20.39
N ASN A 28 -16.48 -35.22 -19.34
CA ASN A 28 -17.10 -34.07 -18.68
C ASN A 28 -16.30 -33.54 -17.49
N ASP A 29 -15.72 -34.43 -16.67
CA ASP A 29 -14.98 -34.03 -15.46
C ASP A 29 -13.67 -33.32 -15.81
N SER A 30 -12.99 -33.72 -16.90
CA SER A 30 -11.74 -33.11 -17.35
C SER A 30 -11.91 -31.64 -17.78
N ARG A 31 -13.03 -31.31 -18.44
CA ARG A 31 -13.33 -29.94 -18.91
C ARG A 31 -13.81 -29.03 -17.77
N GLU A 32 -14.61 -29.56 -16.84
CA GLU A 32 -14.99 -28.81 -15.64
C GLU A 32 -13.81 -28.61 -14.68
N LEU A 33 -12.91 -29.58 -14.54
CA LEU A 33 -11.67 -29.45 -13.76
C LEU A 33 -10.68 -28.49 -14.43
N GLU A 34 -10.53 -28.50 -15.76
CA GLU A 34 -9.73 -27.49 -16.48
C GLU A 34 -10.30 -26.08 -16.33
N SER A 35 -11.63 -25.92 -16.43
CA SER A 35 -12.30 -24.63 -16.22
C SER A 35 -12.13 -24.16 -14.77
N SER A 36 -12.38 -25.03 -13.79
CA SER A 36 -12.25 -24.72 -12.37
C SER A 36 -10.81 -24.39 -11.98
N THR A 37 -9.83 -25.12 -12.51
CA THR A 37 -8.42 -24.84 -12.26
C THR A 37 -7.94 -23.57 -12.99
N ALA A 38 -8.48 -23.27 -14.18
CA ALA A 38 -8.22 -22.00 -14.86
C ALA A 38 -8.79 -20.80 -14.09
N ASP A 39 -9.98 -20.94 -13.51
CA ASP A 39 -10.61 -19.90 -12.71
C ASP A 39 -9.90 -19.70 -11.37
N ILE A 40 -9.50 -20.78 -10.69
CA ILE A 40 -8.62 -20.71 -9.50
C ILE A 40 -7.31 -19.99 -9.84
N ARG A 41 -6.66 -20.31 -10.98
CA ARG A 41 -5.44 -19.62 -11.42
C ARG A 41 -5.67 -18.14 -11.68
N ARG A 42 -6.80 -17.75 -12.29
CA ARG A 42 -7.15 -16.34 -12.54
C ARG A 42 -7.38 -15.59 -11.23
N ILE A 43 -8.10 -16.20 -10.29
CA ILE A 43 -8.34 -15.64 -8.96
C ILE A 43 -7.01 -15.43 -8.23
N HIS A 44 -6.12 -16.44 -8.22
CA HIS A 44 -4.81 -16.33 -7.56
C HIS A 44 -3.89 -15.31 -8.22
N LYS A 45 -3.88 -15.21 -9.55
CA LYS A 45 -3.11 -14.17 -10.28
C LYS A 45 -3.61 -12.78 -9.95
N LYS A 46 -4.93 -12.58 -9.94
CA LYS A 46 -5.55 -11.30 -9.58
C LYS A 46 -5.26 -10.95 -8.13
N GLN A 47 -5.39 -11.92 -7.22
CA GLN A 47 -5.08 -11.75 -5.81
C GLN A 47 -3.60 -11.40 -5.59
N GLY A 48 -2.67 -12.12 -6.24
CA GLY A 48 -1.24 -11.85 -6.14
C GLY A 48 -0.83 -10.50 -6.72
N TYR A 49 -1.49 -10.04 -7.79
CA TYR A 49 -1.26 -8.69 -8.32
C TYR A 49 -1.76 -7.60 -7.35
N LEU A 50 -2.96 -7.77 -6.79
CA LEU A 50 -3.51 -6.84 -5.79
C LEU A 50 -2.64 -6.80 -4.54
N ASP A 51 -2.21 -7.96 -4.06
CA ASP A 51 -1.33 -8.11 -2.90
C ASP A 51 0.04 -7.45 -3.16
N GLY A 52 0.64 -7.70 -4.32
CA GLY A 52 1.88 -7.05 -4.74
C GLY A 52 1.76 -5.52 -4.80
N LEU A 53 0.65 -4.99 -5.31
CA LEU A 53 0.40 -3.55 -5.37
C LEU A 53 0.19 -2.94 -3.97
N MET A 54 -0.57 -3.62 -3.11
CA MET A 54 -0.79 -3.18 -1.73
C MET A 54 0.53 -3.16 -0.97
N ARG A 55 1.30 -4.25 -1.07
CA ARG A 55 2.60 -4.39 -0.42
C ARG A 55 3.61 -3.36 -0.90
N ALA A 56 3.62 -3.03 -2.20
CA ALA A 56 4.49 -1.98 -2.72
C ALA A 56 4.13 -0.60 -2.16
N LYS A 57 2.84 -0.28 -2.05
CA LYS A 57 2.36 0.98 -1.47
C LYS A 57 2.69 1.07 0.03
N GLU A 58 2.43 0.01 0.77
CA GLU A 58 2.71 -0.07 2.21
C GLU A 58 4.22 0.00 2.50
N SER A 59 5.03 -0.74 1.74
CA SER A 59 6.49 -0.68 1.85
C SER A 59 7.04 0.72 1.58
N SER A 60 6.48 1.44 0.60
CA SER A 60 6.91 2.81 0.28
C SER A 60 6.52 3.80 1.39
N LEU A 61 5.32 3.63 1.96
CA LEU A 61 4.85 4.45 3.08
C LEU A 61 5.69 4.23 4.34
N GLN A 62 5.96 2.96 4.67
CA GLN A 62 6.72 2.61 5.87
C GLN A 62 8.17 3.06 5.77
N ALA A 63 8.82 2.89 4.61
CA ALA A 63 10.16 3.42 4.39
C ALA A 63 10.22 4.95 4.58
N GLY A 64 9.24 5.67 4.03
CA GLY A 64 9.15 7.12 4.22
C GLY A 64 8.91 7.52 5.68
N PHE A 65 8.15 6.73 6.44
CA PHE A 65 7.95 6.94 7.88
C PHE A 65 9.24 6.69 8.65
N ASP A 66 9.92 5.57 8.41
CA ASP A 66 11.15 5.20 9.11
C ASP A 66 12.28 6.23 8.89
N ASP A 67 12.33 6.86 7.71
CA ASP A 67 13.31 7.90 7.39
C ASP A 67 12.99 9.26 8.05
N SER A 68 11.70 9.60 8.19
CA SER A 68 11.26 10.94 8.63
C SER A 68 10.87 11.02 10.10
N PHE A 69 10.45 9.90 10.69
CA PHE A 69 10.02 9.84 12.09
C PHE A 69 11.13 10.21 13.08
N PRO A 70 12.38 9.69 12.97
CA PRO A 70 13.47 10.09 13.86
C PRO A 70 13.76 11.59 13.80
N LYS A 71 13.77 12.18 12.59
CA LYS A 71 14.00 13.62 12.39
C LYS A 71 12.92 14.47 13.08
N GLY A 72 11.66 14.05 12.97
CA GLY A 72 10.55 14.69 13.68
C GLY A 72 10.65 14.53 15.20
N ALA A 73 11.12 13.38 15.68
CA ALA A 73 11.33 13.11 17.10
C ALA A 73 12.42 14.03 17.69
N ASP A 74 13.52 14.24 16.98
CA ASP A 74 14.59 15.16 17.41
C ASP A 74 14.09 16.59 17.60
N LEU A 75 13.25 17.08 16.69
CA LEU A 75 12.59 18.39 16.83
C LEU A 75 11.64 18.43 18.04
N GLY A 76 10.89 17.36 18.28
CA GLY A 76 10.02 17.21 19.43
C GLY A 76 10.79 17.24 20.75
N ILE A 77 11.94 16.55 20.81
CA ILE A 77 12.84 16.56 21.96
C ILE A 77 13.36 17.99 22.22
N ALA A 78 13.83 18.68 21.19
CA ALA A 78 14.31 20.06 21.32
C ALA A 78 13.22 21.02 21.83
N ALA A 79 12.00 20.93 21.29
CA ALA A 79 10.86 21.71 21.77
C ALA A 79 10.51 21.39 23.23
N GLY A 80 10.55 20.11 23.61
CA GLY A 80 10.33 19.65 24.98
C GLY A 80 11.33 20.22 25.98
N TYR A 81 12.62 20.24 25.63
CA TYR A 81 13.66 20.85 26.47
C TYR A 81 13.43 22.35 26.71
N ILE A 82 13.08 23.10 25.66
CA ILE A 82 12.76 24.52 25.76
C ILE A 82 11.59 24.75 26.71
N LEU A 83 10.51 23.96 26.55
CA LEU A 83 9.34 24.05 27.41
C LEU A 83 9.66 23.69 28.87
N ALA A 84 10.47 22.65 29.12
CA ALA A 84 10.89 22.25 30.45
C ALA A 84 11.69 23.36 31.16
N GLN A 85 12.55 24.07 30.43
CA GLN A 85 13.30 25.18 30.99
C GLN A 85 12.40 26.37 31.31
N LEU A 86 11.44 26.72 30.44
CA LEU A 86 10.47 27.78 30.72
C LEU A 86 9.57 27.46 31.92
N ILE A 87 9.16 26.20 32.10
CA ILE A 87 8.43 25.75 33.29
C ILE A 87 9.24 26.03 34.56
N SER A 88 10.57 25.86 34.52
CA SER A 88 11.45 26.10 35.66
C SER A 88 11.51 27.58 36.07
N HIS A 89 11.31 28.50 35.12
CA HIS A 89 11.32 29.95 35.38
C HIS A 89 9.99 30.50 35.94
N LYS A 90 8.92 29.70 35.98
CA LYS A 90 7.58 30.07 36.52
C LYS A 90 6.93 31.31 35.88
N ASP A 91 7.33 31.69 34.67
CA ASP A 91 6.61 32.71 33.89
C ASP A 91 5.51 32.04 33.06
N ASP A 92 4.27 32.13 33.57
CA ASP A 92 3.11 31.52 32.94
C ASP A 92 2.76 32.15 31.58
N ASN A 93 3.05 33.44 31.37
CA ASN A 93 2.75 34.13 30.12
C ASN A 93 3.71 33.69 29.01
N LEU A 94 5.02 33.69 29.29
CA LEU A 94 6.02 33.20 28.33
C LEU A 94 5.83 31.71 28.02
N LEU A 95 5.47 30.92 29.02
CA LEU A 95 5.18 29.50 28.82
C LEU A 95 3.96 29.28 27.93
N GLN A 96 2.89 30.07 28.09
CA GLN A 96 1.72 29.96 27.22
C GLN A 96 2.05 30.35 25.77
N GLN A 97 2.83 31.40 25.57
CA GLN A 97 3.30 31.79 24.23
C GLN A 97 4.14 30.68 23.58
N ALA A 98 5.11 30.14 24.33
CA ALA A 98 5.94 29.04 23.85
C ALA A 98 5.11 27.80 23.49
N LYS A 99 4.10 27.43 24.29
CA LYS A 99 3.18 26.32 23.98
C LYS A 99 2.40 26.54 22.68
N GLN A 100 2.00 27.78 22.41
CA GLN A 100 1.27 28.10 21.20
C GLN A 100 2.17 28.10 19.95
N GLU A 101 3.42 28.54 20.07
CA GLU A 101 4.37 28.62 18.96
C GLU A 101 5.08 27.31 18.68
N LEU A 102 5.51 26.58 19.72
CA LEU A 102 6.13 25.25 19.65
C LEU A 102 5.12 24.11 19.53
N ASN A 103 3.86 24.43 19.18
CA ASN A 103 2.88 23.41 18.88
C ASN A 103 3.37 22.56 17.71
N ILE A 104 3.34 21.23 17.87
CA ILE A 104 3.85 20.27 16.90
C ILE A 104 3.27 20.46 15.49
N SER A 105 2.00 20.89 15.37
CA SER A 105 1.38 21.16 14.07
C SER A 105 1.97 22.40 13.37
N LYS A 106 2.53 23.35 14.13
CA LYS A 106 3.21 24.54 13.58
C LYS A 106 4.67 24.25 13.27
N VAL A 107 5.37 23.57 14.17
CA VAL A 107 6.78 23.18 13.99
C VAL A 107 6.93 22.20 12.83
N LEU A 108 6.04 21.21 12.72
CA LEU A 108 6.06 20.24 11.63
C LEU A 108 5.29 20.71 10.39
N SER A 109 5.07 22.02 10.23
CA SER A 109 4.34 22.53 9.07
C SER A 109 5.18 22.39 7.80
N LYS A 110 4.55 21.98 6.70
CA LYS A 110 5.18 21.80 5.36
C LYS A 110 5.96 23.04 4.86
N LYS A 111 5.79 24.20 5.48
CA LYS A 111 6.51 25.44 5.15
C LYS A 111 8.00 25.38 5.48
N TYR A 112 8.37 24.58 6.49
CA TYR A 112 9.75 24.47 6.96
C TYR A 112 10.48 23.26 6.39
N PHE A 113 9.80 22.46 5.56
CA PHE A 113 10.31 21.23 4.98
C PHE A 113 10.28 21.29 3.46
N THR A 114 11.38 20.88 2.84
CA THR A 114 11.49 20.70 1.39
C THR A 114 10.65 19.51 0.92
N SER A 115 10.60 19.32 -0.40
CA SER A 115 9.98 18.13 -1.00
C SER A 115 10.63 16.81 -0.54
N THR A 116 11.84 16.84 0.03
CA THR A 116 12.55 15.68 0.59
C THR A 116 12.38 15.54 2.11
N LEU A 117 11.48 16.34 2.72
CA LEU A 117 11.28 16.39 4.18
C LEU A 117 12.54 16.77 4.96
N GLU A 118 13.39 17.59 4.34
CA GLU A 118 14.57 18.16 4.96
C GLU A 118 14.30 19.61 5.34
N ILE A 119 14.95 20.07 6.41
CA ILE A 119 14.85 21.46 6.84
C ILE A 119 15.76 22.28 5.92
N GLU A 120 15.24 23.37 5.34
CA GLU A 120 16.05 24.35 4.62
C GLU A 120 16.91 25.13 5.62
N GLY A 121 18.05 24.55 6.01
CA GLY A 121 19.00 25.12 6.98
C GLY A 121 19.46 24.10 8.03
N ASP A 122 20.43 24.52 8.86
CA ASP A 122 21.04 23.68 9.91
C ASP A 122 20.08 23.45 11.10
N GLU A 123 19.12 24.37 11.35
CA GLU A 123 18.14 24.28 12.42
C GLU A 123 16.76 24.87 12.05
N HIS A 124 15.70 24.38 12.69
CA HIS A 124 14.35 24.94 12.56
C HIS A 124 14.28 26.36 13.13
N PRO A 125 13.80 27.37 12.37
CA PRO A 125 13.90 28.79 12.74
C PRO A 125 13.21 29.11 14.07
N VAL A 126 12.00 28.60 14.28
CA VAL A 126 11.26 28.80 15.54
C VAL A 126 12.00 28.20 16.74
N ILE A 127 12.61 27.02 16.59
CA ILE A 127 13.33 26.37 17.69
C ILE A 127 14.57 27.18 18.04
N ARG A 128 15.29 27.70 17.04
CA ARG A 128 16.45 28.56 17.23
C ARG A 128 16.09 29.84 17.99
N GLU A 129 15.04 30.55 17.57
CA GLU A 129 14.60 31.77 18.26
C GLU A 129 14.27 31.52 19.74
N TRP A 130 13.60 30.40 20.04
CA TRP A 130 13.26 30.04 21.41
C TRP A 130 14.46 29.52 22.22
N LYS A 131 15.42 28.83 21.60
CA LYS A 131 16.72 28.49 22.23
C LYS A 131 17.47 29.76 22.66
N ASP A 132 17.52 30.77 21.79
CA ASP A 132 18.20 32.03 22.07
C ASP A 132 17.51 32.78 23.22
N LYS A 133 16.17 32.86 23.20
CA LYS A 133 15.38 33.45 24.29
C LYS A 133 15.62 32.75 25.63
N VAL A 134 15.60 31.41 25.66
CA VAL A 134 15.81 30.64 26.89
C VAL A 134 17.26 30.74 27.39
N THR A 135 18.23 30.82 26.48
CA THR A 135 19.64 31.02 26.86
C THR A 135 19.87 32.41 27.45
N GLY A 136 19.19 33.44 26.93
CA GLY A 136 19.22 34.80 27.49
C GLY A 136 18.52 34.96 28.85
N LEU A 137 17.78 33.95 29.33
CA LEU A 137 17.14 33.94 30.64
C LEU A 137 18.01 33.30 31.74
N LYS A 138 19.15 32.68 31.38
CA LYS A 138 20.17 32.21 32.33
C LYS A 138 21.01 33.36 32.83
#